data_AF-A0A4Y2LLA3-F1
#
_entry.id   AF-A0A4Y2LLA3-F1
#
_cell.length_a   1.000
_cell.length_b   1.000
_cell.length_c   1.000
_cell.angle_alpha   90.00
_cell.angle_beta   90.00
_cell.angle_gamma   90.00
#
_symmetry.space_group_name_H-M   'P 1'
#
loop_
_entity.id
_entity.type
_entity.pdbx_description
1 polymer ?
#
loop_
_entity_poly.entity_id
_entity_poly.type
_entity_poly.pdbx_seq_one_letter_code
_entity_poly.pdbx_strand_id
1 'polypeptide(L)'
;MPLPSKAARVCVYFLIQTNHQLVNWSLSYLVNLLVIFCCLELSHLIKTLTKKVGRSFGNELFETYEDLFETILMTEDTLSLICFICLMRLFMEFFRVFSLLFNFVRGKPQSASAIDAGTYGVVTGALFVAMIFAADSVQKNFQELQRRLMKKSALNRSTQNGFCFREQILVRNEDAILTGWGIFELKKKLFLSTLASLITYGVLLQQLQQ
;
A
#
# COMPACT_ATOMS: atom_id res chain seq x y z
N MET A 1 34.95 -25.41 31.75
CA MET A 1 34.49 -24.68 30.54
C MET A 1 34.44 -23.19 30.88
N PRO A 2 35.24 -22.33 30.21
CA PRO A 2 35.28 -20.90 30.50
C PRO A 2 33.91 -20.26 30.17
N LEU A 3 33.38 -19.48 31.11
CA LEU A 3 32.13 -18.74 30.93
C LEU A 3 32.27 -17.75 29.77
N PRO A 4 31.34 -17.70 28.81
CA PRO A 4 31.38 -16.72 27.73
C PRO A 4 31.38 -15.31 28.31
N SER A 5 32.24 -14.46 27.74
CA SER A 5 32.36 -13.04 28.11
C SER A 5 30.99 -12.38 28.08
N LYS A 6 30.77 -11.35 28.92
CA LYS A 6 29.48 -10.62 28.96
C LYS A 6 29.08 -10.11 27.56
N ALA A 7 30.05 -9.71 26.74
CA ALA A 7 29.85 -9.30 25.36
C ALA A 7 29.31 -10.45 24.48
N ALA A 8 29.87 -11.66 24.59
CA ALA A 8 29.39 -12.82 23.82
C ALA A 8 27.95 -13.18 24.17
N ARG A 9 27.55 -13.09 25.44
CA ARG A 9 26.16 -13.32 25.86
C ARG A 9 25.19 -12.28 25.30
N VAL A 10 25.59 -11.00 25.29
CA VAL A 10 24.80 -9.92 24.69
C VAL A 10 24.66 -10.11 23.17
N CYS A 11 25.74 -10.48 22.47
CA CYS A 11 25.68 -10.77 21.03
C CYS A 11 24.78 -11.95 20.70
N VAL A 12 24.88 -13.06 21.44
CA VAL A 12 24.01 -14.24 21.22
C VAL A 12 22.55 -13.88 21.47
N TYR A 13 22.25 -13.15 22.55
CA TYR A 13 20.89 -12.69 22.85
C TYR A 13 20.34 -11.78 21.75
N PHE A 14 21.16 -10.84 21.26
CA PHE A 14 20.81 -9.97 20.15
C PHE A 14 20.51 -10.78 18.87
N LEU A 15 21.38 -11.73 18.49
CA LEU A 15 21.18 -12.57 17.30
C LEU A 15 19.92 -13.45 17.38
N ILE A 16 19.62 -14.01 18.56
CA ILE A 16 18.39 -14.79 18.77
C ILE A 16 17.17 -13.88 18.64
N GLN A 17 17.21 -12.69 19.25
CA GLN A 17 16.12 -11.73 19.19
C GLN A 17 15.88 -11.20 17.77
N THR A 18 16.95 -10.91 17.01
CA THR A 18 16.85 -10.51 15.60
C THR A 18 16.32 -11.66 14.73
N ASN A 19 16.79 -12.90 14.91
CA ASN A 19 16.27 -14.04 14.14
C ASN A 19 14.79 -14.32 14.43
N HIS A 20 14.39 -14.28 15.70
CA HIS A 20 12.99 -14.48 16.08
C HIS A 20 12.09 -13.39 15.47
N GLN A 21 12.55 -12.14 15.47
CA GLN A 21 11.85 -11.05 14.78
C GLN A 21 11.84 -11.27 13.27
N LEU A 22 12.96 -11.62 12.64
CA LEU A 22 13.02 -11.87 11.19
C LEU A 22 12.03 -12.95 10.75
N VAL A 23 11.96 -14.08 11.46
CA VAL A 23 11.03 -15.17 11.14
C VAL A 23 9.58 -14.70 11.26
N ASN A 24 9.22 -14.07 12.38
CA ASN A 24 7.85 -13.63 12.64
C ASN A 24 7.38 -12.51 11.67
N TRP A 25 8.33 -11.78 11.08
CA TRP A 25 8.04 -10.65 10.21
C TRP A 25 8.18 -10.98 8.73
N SER A 26 8.98 -11.97 8.37
CA SER A 26 9.21 -12.40 6.99
C SER A 26 7.91 -12.65 6.24
N LEU A 27 6.94 -13.32 6.88
CA LEU A 27 5.64 -13.60 6.29
C LEU A 27 4.88 -12.31 5.95
N SER A 28 4.85 -11.34 6.87
CA SER A 28 4.19 -10.05 6.59
C SER A 28 4.93 -9.21 5.57
N TYR A 29 6.25 -9.25 5.56
CA TYR A 29 7.04 -8.60 4.52
C TYR A 29 6.73 -9.19 3.15
N LEU A 30 6.68 -10.51 3.03
CA LEU A 30 6.32 -11.20 1.79
C LEU A 30 4.92 -10.84 1.32
N VAL A 31 3.93 -10.80 2.21
CA VAL A 31 2.56 -10.40 1.86
C VAL A 31 2.50 -8.95 1.39
N ASN A 32 3.16 -8.02 2.08
CA ASN A 32 3.22 -6.61 1.67
C ASN A 32 3.88 -6.46 0.28
N LEU A 33 4.99 -7.17 0.04
CA LEU A 33 5.69 -7.16 -1.25
C LEU A 33 4.83 -7.74 -2.36
N LEU A 34 4.09 -8.82 -2.09
CA LEU A 34 3.17 -9.43 -3.04
C LEU A 34 2.05 -8.46 -3.42
N VAL A 35 1.44 -7.78 -2.45
CA VAL A 35 0.44 -6.73 -2.70
C VAL A 35 1.01 -5.60 -3.56
N ILE A 36 2.20 -5.10 -3.21
CA ILE A 36 2.89 -4.05 -3.98
C ILE A 36 3.12 -4.53 -5.42
N PHE A 37 3.61 -5.76 -5.60
CA PHE A 37 3.86 -6.35 -6.91
C PHE A 37 2.58 -6.46 -7.74
N CYS A 38 1.49 -6.97 -7.17
CA CYS A 38 0.18 -7.03 -7.82
C CYS A 38 -0.29 -5.65 -8.26
N CYS A 39 -0.16 -4.62 -7.41
CA CYS A 39 -0.49 -3.24 -7.79
C CYS A 39 0.39 -2.72 -8.94
N LEU A 40 1.68 -3.02 -8.95
CA LEU A 40 2.59 -2.59 -10.01
C LEU A 40 2.29 -3.29 -11.35
N GLU A 41 2.02 -4.58 -11.34
CA GLU A 41 1.62 -5.33 -12.53
C GLU A 41 0.30 -4.81 -13.10
N LEU A 42 -0.71 -4.61 -12.25
CA LEU A 42 -2.00 -4.05 -12.65
C LEU A 42 -1.81 -2.65 -13.26
N SER A 43 -0.99 -1.81 -12.64
CA SER A 43 -0.60 -0.49 -13.13
C SER A 43 0.09 -0.55 -14.51
N HIS A 44 0.94 -1.55 -14.74
CA HIS A 44 1.61 -1.78 -16.02
C HIS A 44 0.63 -2.24 -17.12
N LEU A 45 -0.29 -3.15 -16.80
CA LEU A 45 -1.35 -3.60 -17.72
C LEU A 45 -2.24 -2.44 -18.14
N ILE A 46 -2.72 -1.64 -17.18
CA ILE A 46 -3.52 -0.44 -17.45
C ILE A 46 -2.77 0.53 -18.36
N LYS A 47 -1.49 0.83 -18.09
CA LYS A 47 -0.67 1.70 -18.95
C LYS A 47 -0.53 1.16 -20.37
N THR A 48 -0.37 -0.15 -20.51
CA THR A 48 -0.27 -0.80 -21.82
C THR A 48 -1.56 -0.63 -22.60
N LEU A 49 -2.71 -0.83 -21.95
CA LEU A 49 -4.01 -0.60 -22.56
C LEU A 49 -4.22 0.88 -22.92
N THR A 50 -3.86 1.81 -22.03
CA THR A 50 -3.93 3.26 -22.27
C THR A 50 -3.13 3.68 -23.51
N LYS A 51 -1.97 3.05 -23.75
CA LYS A 51 -1.18 3.26 -24.97
C LYS A 51 -1.87 2.70 -26.22
N LYS A 52 -2.46 1.51 -26.13
CA LYS A 52 -3.23 0.88 -27.24
C LYS A 52 -4.44 1.72 -27.64
N VAL A 53 -5.20 2.23 -26.65
CA VAL A 53 -6.32 3.17 -26.85
C VAL A 53 -5.89 4.42 -27.61
N GLY A 54 -4.66 4.91 -27.41
CA GLY A 54 -4.12 6.03 -28.19
C GLY A 54 -4.07 5.74 -29.69
N ARG A 55 -3.73 4.51 -30.08
CA ARG A 55 -3.44 4.11 -31.47
C ARG A 55 -4.67 3.65 -32.25
N SER A 56 -5.54 2.85 -31.66
CA SER A 56 -6.76 2.32 -32.30
C SER A 56 -7.96 2.46 -31.36
N PHE A 57 -9.18 2.45 -31.90
CA PHE A 57 -10.42 2.39 -31.13
C PHE A 57 -11.40 1.48 -31.88
N GLY A 58 -11.80 0.37 -31.27
CA GLY A 58 -12.66 -0.65 -31.87
C GLY A 58 -13.18 -1.62 -30.81
N ASN A 59 -14.06 -2.54 -31.20
CA ASN A 59 -14.75 -3.47 -30.29
C ASN A 59 -13.77 -4.37 -29.51
N GLU A 60 -12.66 -4.80 -30.12
CA GLU A 60 -11.62 -5.61 -29.46
C GLU A 60 -10.99 -4.90 -28.25
N LEU A 61 -10.85 -3.57 -28.32
CA LEU A 61 -10.36 -2.78 -27.18
C LEU A 61 -11.39 -2.65 -26.07
N PHE A 62 -12.68 -2.78 -26.39
CA PHE A 62 -13.73 -2.79 -25.40
C PHE A 62 -13.76 -4.12 -24.64
N GLU A 63 -13.70 -5.24 -25.35
CA GLU A 63 -13.60 -6.57 -24.73
C GLU A 63 -12.38 -6.65 -23.81
N THR A 64 -11.21 -6.20 -24.30
CA THR A 64 -9.98 -6.12 -23.46
C THR A 64 -10.15 -5.20 -22.25
N TYR A 65 -10.96 -4.13 -22.36
CA TYR A 65 -11.25 -3.24 -21.25
C TYR A 65 -12.19 -3.88 -20.23
N GLU A 66 -13.22 -4.59 -20.67
CA GLU A 66 -14.12 -5.33 -19.79
C GLU A 66 -13.38 -6.41 -19.01
N ASP A 67 -12.55 -7.21 -19.69
CA ASP A 67 -11.71 -8.22 -19.06
C ASP A 67 -10.76 -7.60 -18.02
N LEU A 68 -10.14 -6.47 -18.36
CA LEU A 68 -9.27 -5.75 -17.42
C LEU A 68 -10.07 -5.22 -16.22
N PHE A 69 -11.27 -4.70 -16.45
CA PHE A 69 -12.13 -4.19 -15.39
C PHE A 69 -12.58 -5.30 -14.43
N GLU A 70 -13.01 -6.43 -14.96
CA GLU A 70 -13.36 -7.61 -14.16
C GLU A 70 -12.15 -8.12 -13.38
N THR A 71 -10.96 -8.14 -14.00
CA THR A 71 -9.70 -8.49 -13.33
C THR A 71 -9.40 -7.52 -12.18
N ILE A 72 -9.60 -6.21 -12.37
CA ILE A 72 -9.41 -5.20 -11.33
C ILE A 72 -10.39 -5.46 -10.18
N LEU A 73 -11.67 -5.73 -10.46
CA LEU A 73 -12.67 -6.02 -9.44
C LEU A 73 -12.36 -7.29 -8.64
N MET A 74 -12.02 -8.40 -9.32
CA MET A 74 -11.64 -9.64 -8.63
C MET A 74 -10.37 -9.46 -7.78
N THR A 75 -9.41 -8.70 -8.31
CA THR A 75 -8.18 -8.36 -7.58
C THR A 75 -8.48 -7.49 -6.36
N GLU A 76 -9.38 -6.52 -6.50
CA GLU A 76 -9.83 -5.65 -5.41
C GLU A 76 -10.53 -6.48 -4.34
N ASP A 77 -11.53 -7.29 -4.68
CA ASP A 77 -12.27 -8.14 -3.73
C ASP A 77 -11.31 -9.06 -2.95
N THR A 78 -10.37 -9.70 -3.64
CA THR A 78 -9.40 -10.62 -3.03
C THR A 78 -8.34 -9.90 -2.18
N LEU A 79 -7.80 -8.78 -2.66
CA LEU A 79 -6.69 -8.08 -1.99
C LEU A 79 -7.17 -7.04 -0.97
N SER A 80 -8.42 -6.61 -1.00
CA SER A 80 -8.95 -5.52 -0.16
C SER A 80 -8.74 -5.80 1.33
N LEU A 81 -9.13 -7.00 1.78
CA LEU A 81 -8.96 -7.50 3.14
C LEU A 81 -7.47 -7.64 3.50
N ILE A 82 -6.66 -8.17 2.58
CA ILE A 82 -5.23 -8.38 2.80
C ILE A 82 -4.52 -7.03 2.95
N CYS A 83 -4.81 -6.07 2.07
CA CYS A 83 -4.33 -4.69 2.14
C CYS A 83 -4.70 -4.04 3.47
N PHE A 84 -5.95 -4.21 3.93
CA PHE A 84 -6.39 -3.67 5.21
C PHE A 84 -5.61 -4.26 6.39
N ILE A 85 -5.47 -5.59 6.46
CA ILE A 85 -4.71 -6.26 7.51
C ILE A 85 -3.24 -5.81 7.48
N CYS A 86 -2.64 -5.70 6.29
CA CYS A 86 -1.30 -5.18 6.10
C CYS A 86 -1.18 -3.76 6.64
N LEU A 87 -2.07 -2.84 6.25
CA LEU A 87 -2.06 -1.45 6.73
C LEU A 87 -2.21 -1.36 8.24
N MET A 88 -3.14 -2.12 8.84
CA MET A 88 -3.34 -2.14 10.28
C MET A 88 -2.09 -2.66 11.00
N ARG A 89 -1.44 -3.69 10.47
CA ARG A 89 -0.17 -4.19 11.02
C ARG A 89 0.95 -3.14 10.91
N LEU A 90 1.08 -2.48 9.76
CA LEU A 90 2.05 -1.39 9.58
C LEU A 90 1.79 -0.25 10.56
N PHE A 91 0.53 0.12 10.78
CA PHE A 91 0.13 1.14 11.75
C PHE A 91 0.49 0.76 13.19
N MET A 92 0.14 -0.45 13.62
CA MET A 92 0.52 -0.98 14.94
C MET A 92 2.03 -0.96 15.17
N GLU A 93 2.80 -1.29 14.14
CA GLU A 93 4.26 -1.26 14.22
C GLU A 93 4.83 0.15 14.33
N PHE A 94 4.22 1.14 13.66
CA PHE A 94 4.56 2.54 13.91
C PHE A 94 4.36 2.91 15.38
N PHE A 95 3.24 2.54 16.01
CA PHE A 95 3.01 2.80 17.44
C PHE A 95 4.03 2.10 18.34
N ARG A 96 4.42 0.86 18.02
CA ARG A 96 5.46 0.13 18.76
C ARG A 96 6.80 0.88 18.70
N VAL A 97 7.25 1.24 17.51
CA VAL A 97 8.52 1.97 17.29
C VAL A 97 8.48 3.31 18.02
N PHE A 98 7.37 4.03 17.91
CA PHE A 98 7.19 5.33 18.55
C PHE A 98 7.22 5.23 20.08
N SER A 99 6.54 4.23 20.66
CA SER A 99 6.57 3.97 22.10
C SER A 99 7.97 3.64 22.62
N LEU A 100 8.76 2.87 21.85
CA LEU A 100 10.14 2.54 22.19
C LEU A 100 11.07 3.76 22.14
N LEU A 101 10.91 4.62 21.12
CA LEU A 101 11.65 5.89 21.03
C LEU A 101 11.37 6.79 22.22
N PHE A 102 10.10 6.92 22.64
CA PHE A 102 9.73 7.70 23.83
C PHE A 102 10.36 7.14 25.11
N ASN A 103 10.35 5.81 25.29
CA ASN A 103 10.99 5.18 26.44
C ASN A 103 12.52 5.36 26.44
N PHE A 104 13.15 5.42 25.27
CA PHE A 104 14.58 5.70 25.14
C PHE A 104 14.93 7.14 25.51
N VAL A 105 14.17 8.14 25.03
CA VAL A 105 14.34 9.56 25.37
C VAL A 105 14.23 9.80 26.88
N ARG A 106 13.42 8.99 27.58
CA ARG A 106 13.26 9.00 29.05
C ARG A 106 14.45 8.43 29.83
N GLY A 107 15.56 8.08 29.17
CA GLY A 107 16.79 7.67 29.85
C GLY A 107 16.80 6.24 30.38
N LYS A 108 15.84 5.39 29.99
CA LYS A 108 15.90 3.95 30.27
C LYS A 108 16.88 3.28 29.28
N PRO A 109 18.02 2.73 29.75
CA PRO A 109 19.09 2.26 28.86
C PRO A 109 18.77 0.87 28.32
N GLN A 110 17.94 0.79 27.28
CA GLN A 110 17.82 -0.39 26.41
C GLN A 110 18.25 -0.02 24.98
N SER A 111 19.50 0.46 24.85
CA SER A 111 20.06 0.95 23.58
C SER A 111 20.02 -0.08 22.44
N ALA A 112 20.27 -1.36 22.74
CA ALA A 112 20.19 -2.44 21.74
C ALA A 112 18.77 -2.64 21.18
N SER A 113 17.74 -2.50 22.02
CA SER A 113 16.34 -2.62 21.58
C SER A 113 15.86 -1.39 20.80
N ALA A 114 16.43 -0.21 21.08
CA ALA A 114 16.09 1.02 20.37
C ALA A 114 16.65 1.06 18.95
N ILE A 115 17.89 0.59 18.75
CA ILE A 115 18.52 0.50 17.42
C ILE A 115 17.74 -0.48 16.53
N ASP A 116 17.44 -1.66 17.05
CA ASP A 116 16.67 -2.69 16.34
C ASP A 116 15.29 -2.16 15.92
N ALA A 117 14.57 -1.54 16.85
CA ALA A 117 13.27 -0.91 16.56
C ALA A 117 13.37 0.23 15.53
N GLY A 118 14.43 1.03 15.57
CA GLY A 118 14.66 2.10 14.60
C GLY A 118 14.84 1.56 13.18
N THR A 119 15.70 0.55 13.00
CA THR A 119 15.90 -0.10 11.70
C THR A 119 14.60 -0.70 11.17
N TYR A 120 13.84 -1.41 12.00
CA TYR A 120 12.53 -1.95 11.59
C TYR A 120 11.51 -0.86 11.27
N GLY A 121 11.50 0.25 12.02
CA GLY A 121 10.63 1.38 11.75
C GLY A 121 10.88 1.98 10.37
N VAL A 122 12.14 2.13 9.96
CA VAL A 122 12.51 2.62 8.62
C VAL A 122 12.01 1.67 7.52
N VAL A 123 12.24 0.36 7.67
CA VAL A 123 11.82 -0.64 6.67
C VAL A 123 10.29 -0.68 6.56
N THR A 124 9.60 -0.69 7.69
CA THR A 124 8.13 -0.69 7.78
C THR A 124 7.55 0.57 7.14
N GLY A 125 8.14 1.73 7.41
CA GLY A 125 7.72 2.98 6.79
C GLY A 125 7.96 3.03 5.29
N ALA A 126 9.10 2.51 4.81
CA ALA A 126 9.36 2.40 3.38
C ALA A 126 8.31 1.55 2.66
N LEU A 127 7.90 0.42 3.25
CA LEU A 127 6.85 -0.44 2.68
C LEU A 127 5.46 0.19 2.71
N PHE A 128 5.12 0.87 3.80
CA PHE A 128 3.87 1.62 3.90
C PHE A 128 3.77 2.66 2.78
N VAL A 129 4.84 3.43 2.56
CA VAL A 129 4.93 4.39 1.46
C VAL A 129 4.83 3.67 0.10
N ALA A 130 5.59 2.61 -0.12
CA ALA A 130 5.59 1.87 -1.38
C ALA A 130 4.18 1.32 -1.72
N MET A 131 3.48 0.75 -0.74
CA MET A 131 2.12 0.25 -0.89
C MET A 131 1.13 1.36 -1.28
N ILE A 132 1.15 2.48 -0.55
CA ILE A 132 0.26 3.62 -0.85
C ILE A 132 0.54 4.18 -2.24
N PHE A 133 1.82 4.32 -2.62
CA PHE A 133 2.19 4.84 -3.94
C PHE A 133 1.84 3.87 -5.08
N ALA A 134 1.99 2.56 -4.85
CA ALA A 134 1.60 1.55 -5.83
C ALA A 134 0.09 1.57 -6.07
N ALA A 135 -0.71 1.58 -5.00
CA ALA A 135 -2.17 1.67 -5.09
C ALA A 135 -2.64 3.00 -5.74
N ASP A 136 -2.06 4.14 -5.35
CA ASP A 136 -2.34 5.45 -5.97
C ASP A 136 -1.96 5.47 -7.46
N SER A 137 -0.89 4.76 -7.85
CA SER A 137 -0.50 4.63 -9.25
C SER A 137 -1.55 3.87 -10.07
N VAL A 138 -2.07 2.76 -9.56
CA VAL A 138 -3.16 2.00 -10.21
C VAL A 138 -4.37 2.91 -10.44
N GLN A 139 -4.85 3.58 -9.38
CA GLN A 139 -6.02 4.46 -9.48
C GLN A 139 -5.82 5.57 -10.51
N LYS A 140 -4.66 6.24 -10.51
CA LYS A 140 -4.36 7.30 -11.48
C LYS A 140 -4.29 6.80 -12.92
N ASN A 141 -3.62 5.67 -13.13
CA ASN A 141 -3.51 5.11 -14.48
C ASN A 141 -4.88 4.65 -14.99
N PHE A 142 -5.72 4.11 -14.10
CA PHE A 142 -7.06 3.67 -14.43
C PHE A 142 -7.97 4.86 -14.76
N GLN A 143 -7.94 5.93 -13.95
CA GLN A 143 -8.65 7.17 -14.26
C GLN A 143 -8.18 7.79 -15.58
N GLU A 144 -6.88 7.73 -15.89
CA GLU A 144 -6.37 8.21 -17.16
C GLU A 144 -6.85 7.35 -18.34
N LEU A 145 -6.87 6.02 -18.19
CA LEU A 145 -7.44 5.11 -19.18
C LEU A 145 -8.90 5.47 -19.47
N GLN A 146 -9.73 5.61 -18.44
CA GLN A 146 -11.13 5.98 -18.57
C GLN A 146 -11.31 7.35 -19.24
N ARG A 147 -10.52 8.37 -18.87
CA ARG A 147 -10.55 9.68 -19.52
C ARG A 147 -10.24 9.59 -21.01
N ARG A 148 -9.23 8.79 -21.40
CA ARG A 148 -8.87 8.60 -22.81
C ARG A 148 -9.96 7.84 -23.58
N LEU A 149 -10.54 6.82 -22.96
CA LEU A 149 -11.66 6.06 -23.52
C LEU A 149 -12.89 6.95 -23.72
N MET A 150 -13.28 7.74 -22.72
CA MET A 150 -14.38 8.71 -22.84
C MET A 150 -14.12 9.76 -23.92
N LYS A 151 -12.88 10.24 -24.05
CA LYS A 151 -12.53 11.22 -25.09
C LYS A 151 -12.64 10.60 -26.49
N LYS A 152 -12.12 9.38 -26.68
CA LYS A 152 -12.22 8.69 -27.99
C LYS A 152 -13.65 8.28 -28.34
N SER A 153 -14.44 7.80 -27.38
CA SER A 153 -15.85 7.46 -27.63
C SER A 153 -16.69 8.69 -27.99
N ALA A 154 -16.40 9.85 -27.39
CA ALA A 154 -17.05 11.10 -27.74
C ALA A 154 -16.72 11.57 -29.17
N LEU A 155 -15.52 11.28 -29.68
CA LEU A 155 -15.15 11.56 -31.09
C LEU A 155 -15.88 10.63 -32.07
N ASN A 156 -16.16 9.39 -31.69
CA ASN A 156 -16.87 8.41 -32.52
C ASN A 156 -18.41 8.46 -32.38
N ARG A 157 -18.95 9.60 -31.90
CA ARG A 157 -20.36 9.82 -31.57
C ARG A 157 -21.37 9.53 -32.69
N SER A 158 -20.95 9.46 -33.95
CA SER A 158 -21.85 9.13 -35.07
C SER A 158 -22.21 7.65 -35.15
N THR A 159 -21.55 6.79 -34.37
CA THR A 159 -21.85 5.35 -34.31
C THR A 159 -22.61 5.00 -33.03
N GLN A 160 -23.69 4.23 -33.15
CA GLN A 160 -24.53 3.73 -32.05
C GLN A 160 -23.69 3.04 -30.95
N ASN A 161 -22.60 2.38 -31.34
CA ASN A 161 -21.64 1.73 -30.43
C ASN A 161 -20.89 2.72 -29.53
N GLY A 162 -20.59 3.93 -30.01
CA GLY A 162 -19.88 4.94 -29.22
C GLY A 162 -20.70 5.53 -28.07
N PHE A 163 -22.03 5.56 -28.21
CA PHE A 163 -22.94 6.06 -27.18
C PHE A 163 -23.12 5.03 -26.05
N CYS A 164 -23.41 3.77 -26.41
CA CYS A 164 -23.55 2.67 -25.46
C CYS A 164 -22.26 2.44 -24.65
N PHE A 165 -21.10 2.54 -25.30
CA PHE A 165 -19.79 2.46 -24.67
C PHE A 165 -19.54 3.55 -23.63
N ARG A 166 -19.99 4.78 -23.92
CA ARG A 166 -19.82 5.91 -23.00
C ARG A 166 -20.70 5.74 -21.75
N GLU A 167 -21.91 5.23 -21.94
CA GLU A 167 -22.85 4.94 -20.86
C GLU A 167 -22.32 3.83 -19.94
N GLN A 168 -21.78 2.74 -20.49
CA GLN A 168 -21.16 1.66 -19.70
C GLN A 168 -19.95 2.12 -18.90
N ILE A 169 -19.09 2.97 -19.46
CA ILE A 169 -17.97 3.55 -18.70
C ILE A 169 -18.48 4.46 -17.57
N LEU A 170 -19.55 5.22 -17.81
CA LEU A 170 -20.14 6.12 -16.81
C LEU A 170 -20.74 5.34 -15.64
N VAL A 171 -21.50 4.27 -15.93
CA VAL A 171 -22.10 3.40 -14.91
C VAL A 171 -21.01 2.70 -14.07
N ARG A 172 -19.97 2.18 -14.73
CA ARG A 172 -18.86 1.45 -14.04
C ARG A 172 -17.82 2.36 -13.40
N ASN A 173 -17.97 3.68 -13.51
CA ASN A 173 -16.97 4.63 -12.99
C ASN A 173 -17.01 4.72 -11.45
N GLU A 174 -18.15 4.42 -10.85
CA GLU A 174 -18.35 4.48 -9.40
C GLU A 174 -17.76 3.26 -8.68
N ASP A 175 -17.71 2.10 -9.36
CA ASP A 175 -17.26 0.83 -8.77
C ASP A 175 -15.73 0.62 -8.81
N ALA A 176 -15.01 1.46 -9.56
CA ALA A 176 -13.61 1.21 -9.92
C ALA A 176 -12.57 1.84 -8.97
N ILE A 177 -12.93 2.03 -7.71
CA ILE A 177 -12.04 2.64 -6.72
C ILE A 177 -11.37 1.51 -5.97
N LEU A 178 -10.03 1.40 -6.08
CA LEU A 178 -9.29 0.47 -5.22
C LEU A 178 -9.45 0.88 -3.75
N THR A 179 -10.15 0.07 -2.97
CA THR A 179 -10.35 0.32 -1.54
C THR A 179 -9.62 -0.71 -0.69
N GLY A 180 -9.15 -0.28 0.48
CA GLY A 180 -8.84 -1.19 1.57
C GLY A 180 -10.14 -1.60 2.23
N TRP A 181 -10.69 -2.74 1.80
CA TRP A 181 -11.91 -3.37 2.31
C TRP A 181 -13.15 -2.46 2.26
N GLY A 182 -13.35 -1.69 1.20
CA GLY A 182 -14.50 -0.79 1.04
C GLY A 182 -14.51 0.43 1.97
N ILE A 183 -13.60 0.50 2.95
CA ILE A 183 -13.63 1.51 4.02
C ILE A 183 -12.64 2.63 3.74
N PHE A 184 -11.46 2.32 3.18
CA PHE A 184 -10.39 3.29 2.98
C PHE A 184 -9.99 3.39 1.52
N GLU A 185 -10.14 4.59 0.94
CA GLU A 185 -9.50 4.88 -0.33
C GLU A 185 -7.98 4.94 -0.12
N LEU A 186 -7.23 4.07 -0.79
CA LEU A 186 -5.77 4.03 -0.78
C LEU A 186 -5.18 5.20 -1.58
N LYS A 187 -5.33 6.42 -1.07
CA LYS A 187 -4.82 7.65 -1.67
C LYS A 187 -3.67 8.19 -0.85
N LYS A 188 -2.85 9.05 -1.47
CA LYS A 188 -1.79 9.81 -0.75
C LYS A 188 -2.30 10.58 0.47
N LYS A 189 -3.58 10.93 0.50
CA LYS A 189 -4.23 11.55 1.67
C LYS A 189 -4.19 10.65 2.91
N LEU A 190 -4.30 9.33 2.73
CA LEU A 190 -4.23 8.36 3.83
C LEU A 190 -2.85 8.37 4.50
N PHE A 191 -1.77 8.54 3.73
CA PHE A 191 -0.43 8.73 4.28
C PHE A 191 -0.36 9.99 5.16
N LEU A 192 -0.89 11.12 4.66
CA LEU A 192 -0.89 12.38 5.42
C LEU A 192 -1.74 12.29 6.69
N SER A 193 -2.92 11.67 6.62
CA SER A 193 -3.77 11.43 7.79
C SER A 193 -3.09 10.53 8.81
N THR A 194 -2.40 9.48 8.36
CA THR A 194 -1.63 8.58 9.23
C THR A 194 -0.50 9.34 9.91
N LEU A 195 0.28 10.11 9.15
CA LEU A 195 1.37 10.93 9.69
C LEU A 195 0.86 11.98 10.70
N ALA A 196 -0.24 12.66 10.38
CA ALA A 196 -0.88 13.61 11.28
C ALA A 196 -1.35 12.92 12.57
N SER A 197 -1.99 11.75 12.47
CA SER A 197 -2.44 10.99 13.65
C SER A 197 -1.28 10.56 14.54
N LEU A 198 -0.14 10.15 13.95
CA LEU A 198 1.07 9.80 14.69
C LEU A 198 1.66 11.01 15.42
N ILE A 199 1.75 12.16 14.75
CA ILE A 199 2.22 13.40 15.37
C ILE A 199 1.30 13.82 16.52
N THR A 200 -0.02 13.82 16.29
CA THR A 200 -1.00 14.16 17.32
C THR A 200 -0.90 13.23 18.53
N TYR A 201 -0.82 11.91 18.31
CA TYR A 201 -0.62 10.96 19.40
C TYR A 201 0.68 11.20 20.15
N GLY A 202 1.75 11.54 19.43
CA GLY A 202 3.03 11.84 20.07
C GLY A 202 3.01 13.08 20.94
N VAL A 203 2.34 14.15 20.47
CA VAL A 203 2.14 15.36 21.27
C VAL A 203 1.26 15.06 22.50
N LEU A 204 0.18 14.31 22.35
CA LEU A 204 -0.70 13.93 23.47
C LEU A 204 0.03 13.09 24.51
N LEU A 205 0.83 12.11 24.08
CA LEU A 205 1.65 11.31 24.99
C LEU A 205 2.67 12.18 25.73
N GLN A 206 3.27 13.17 25.08
CA GLN A 206 4.18 14.10 25.73
C GLN A 206 3.45 14.97 26.77
N GLN A 207 2.22 15.42 26.47
CA GLN A 207 1.40 16.24 27.36
C GLN A 207 0.86 15.50 28.57
N LEU A 208 0.38 14.26 28.41
CA LEU A 208 -0.11 13.40 29.51
C LEU A 208 0.97 13.02 30.52
N GLN A 209 2.22 13.35 30.22
CA GLN A 209 3.39 12.98 30.99
C GLN A 209 4.04 14.20 31.69
N GLN A 210 3.52 15.42 31.45
CA GLN A 210 3.79 16.62 32.23
C GLN A 210 2.80 16.73 33.40
#